data_AF-A0A093YUZ8-F1
#
_entry.id   AF-A0A093YUZ8-F1
#
_cell.length_a   1.000
_cell.length_b   1.000
_cell.length_c   1.000
_cell.angle_alpha   90.00
_cell.angle_beta   90.00
_cell.angle_gamma   90.00
#
_symmetry.space_group_name_H-M   'P 1'
#
loop_
_entity.id
_entity.type
_entity.pdbx_description
1 polymer ?
#
loop_
_entity_poly.entity_id
_entity_poly.type
_entity_poly.pdbx_seq_one_letter_code
_entity_poly.pdbx_strand_id
1 'polypeptide(L)'
;MGGANVVVCCSPSALPNILKLQFSRSQKLLGASSANHKRSVLRLHEPQPTSPRALPHAIVHHCALTMSNVEQRPFVPAKKVNTAYPLIDSDPHIKRVLAYTRPSDYATGAVVAAAGPGLMLTWEKIAPSYVGKGGFAPIMRLAGFVGLTAGFLTMYQRSILRFYGFSENSREVERDMKEMVSKVKKGESLYGESSLTPYMQGVASRNSRYSGVFLHVMPWFNFVNHNQHGVDTAKYYQQAERELEAERLGKTGGI
;
A
#
# COMPACT_ATOMS: atom_id res chain seq x y z
N MET A 1 -20.28 -25.66 -59.59
CA MET A 1 -21.05 -25.57 -58.34
C MET A 1 -20.11 -25.01 -57.28
N GLY A 2 -20.15 -23.76 -56.80
CA GLY A 2 -21.17 -22.72 -56.85
C GLY A 2 -21.36 -22.15 -55.44
N GLY A 3 -20.60 -21.10 -55.10
CA GLY A 3 -20.88 -20.11 -54.04
C GLY A 3 -20.63 -20.51 -52.57
N ALA A 4 -20.31 -19.61 -51.64
CA ALA A 4 -19.94 -18.21 -51.74
C ALA A 4 -19.24 -17.77 -50.44
N ASN A 5 -18.15 -17.00 -50.58
CA ASN A 5 -17.56 -16.18 -49.52
C ASN A 5 -18.44 -14.96 -49.26
N VAL A 6 -18.64 -14.59 -48.00
CA VAL A 6 -19.18 -13.27 -47.62
C VAL A 6 -18.18 -12.57 -46.71
N VAL A 7 -17.36 -11.76 -47.36
CA VAL A 7 -16.61 -10.65 -46.76
C VAL A 7 -17.52 -9.43 -46.85
N VAL A 8 -17.76 -8.74 -45.72
CA VAL A 8 -18.42 -7.42 -45.72
C VAL A 8 -17.44 -6.40 -45.17
N CYS A 9 -16.86 -5.63 -46.07
CA CYS A 9 -16.38 -4.28 -45.82
C CYS A 9 -17.34 -3.31 -46.53
N CYS A 10 -17.90 -2.35 -45.79
CA CYS A 10 -18.27 -1.05 -46.34
C CYS A 10 -18.21 0.01 -45.25
N SER A 11 -17.63 1.15 -45.65
CA SER A 11 -17.25 2.32 -44.85
C SER A 11 -18.32 3.43 -45.03
N PRO A 12 -18.04 4.73 -44.85
CA PRO A 12 -18.53 5.58 -43.77
C PRO A 12 -19.57 6.62 -44.23
N SER A 13 -20.47 7.08 -43.36
CA SER A 13 -21.06 8.45 -43.38
C SER A 13 -22.29 8.56 -42.47
N ALA A 14 -22.22 9.40 -41.43
CA ALA A 14 -23.31 10.26 -40.95
C ALA A 14 -22.89 11.00 -39.66
N LEU A 15 -22.50 12.27 -39.84
CA LEU A 15 -22.55 13.35 -38.84
C LEU A 15 -23.99 13.90 -38.78
N PRO A 16 -24.44 14.57 -37.69
CA PRO A 16 -24.16 16.01 -37.46
C PRO A 16 -23.78 16.32 -35.98
N ASN A 17 -22.80 17.16 -35.64
CA ASN A 17 -22.64 18.62 -35.81
C ASN A 17 -23.75 19.50 -35.19
N ILE A 18 -23.74 19.68 -33.86
CA ILE A 18 -24.37 20.83 -33.17
C ILE A 18 -23.48 21.21 -31.95
N LEU A 19 -23.27 22.52 -31.77
CA LEU A 19 -22.61 23.22 -30.64
C LEU A 19 -21.05 23.31 -30.60
N LYS A 20 -20.48 23.99 -31.61
CA LYS A 20 -19.45 25.01 -31.37
C LYS A 20 -20.12 26.37 -31.43
N LEU A 21 -20.36 27.02 -30.29
CA LEU A 21 -20.61 28.46 -30.15
C LEU A 21 -20.79 28.76 -28.67
N GLN A 22 -19.95 29.68 -28.17
CA GLN A 22 -19.89 30.28 -26.82
C GLN A 22 -18.52 30.05 -26.16
N PHE A 23 -17.99 31.11 -25.57
CA PHE A 23 -16.68 31.23 -24.93
C PHE A 23 -15.44 31.36 -25.84
N SER A 24 -15.58 32.12 -26.92
CA SER A 24 -14.49 32.99 -27.41
C SER A 24 -14.93 34.45 -27.25
N ARG A 25 -14.94 34.94 -26.00
CA ARG A 25 -15.13 36.36 -25.63
C ARG A 25 -15.06 36.54 -24.12
N SER A 26 -13.87 36.60 -23.54
CA SER A 26 -13.59 37.36 -22.30
C SER A 26 -12.14 37.13 -21.89
N GLN A 27 -11.26 38.01 -22.37
CA GLN A 27 -10.02 38.48 -21.71
C GLN A 27 -9.22 39.32 -22.72
N LYS A 28 -9.90 40.35 -23.25
CA LYS A 28 -9.29 41.55 -23.79
C LYS A 28 -10.12 42.68 -23.24
N LEU A 29 -9.69 43.22 -22.09
CA LEU A 29 -10.10 44.51 -21.52
C LEU A 29 -9.43 44.58 -20.15
N LEU A 30 -8.27 45.24 -20.09
CA LEU A 30 -7.79 46.08 -18.99
C LEU A 30 -6.37 46.53 -19.36
N GLY A 31 -6.32 47.64 -20.08
CA GLY A 31 -5.13 48.44 -20.25
C GLY A 31 -5.29 49.78 -19.53
N ALA A 32 -4.15 50.24 -18.98
CA ALA A 32 -3.76 51.63 -18.75
C ALA A 32 -4.33 52.43 -17.57
N SER A 33 -3.42 52.93 -16.72
CA SER A 33 -3.24 54.35 -16.31
C SER A 33 -2.24 54.40 -15.13
N SER A 34 -0.99 54.85 -15.25
CA SER A 34 -0.42 56.20 -15.46
C SER A 34 -0.08 56.97 -14.15
N ALA A 35 1.12 57.57 -14.18
CA ALA A 35 1.67 58.70 -13.40
C ALA A 35 2.16 58.44 -11.95
N ASN A 36 3.46 58.53 -11.60
CA ASN A 36 4.44 59.64 -11.68
C ASN A 36 4.52 60.44 -10.36
N HIS A 37 5.58 60.24 -9.57
CA HIS A 37 6.07 61.26 -8.64
C HIS A 37 7.60 61.21 -8.51
N LYS A 38 8.25 62.28 -8.98
CA LYS A 38 9.68 62.59 -8.80
C LYS A 38 9.88 63.35 -7.49
N ARG A 39 10.98 63.07 -6.77
CA ARG A 39 11.79 64.03 -5.97
C ARG A 39 13.19 63.40 -5.76
N SER A 40 14.23 63.90 -6.45
CA SER A 40 15.21 64.90 -5.95
C SER A 40 16.06 64.35 -4.80
N VAL A 41 17.20 63.70 -5.07
CA VAL A 41 18.58 64.28 -5.04
C VAL A 41 18.95 64.94 -3.71
N LEU A 42 19.78 64.24 -2.92
CA LEU A 42 20.96 64.83 -2.25
C LEU A 42 21.91 63.71 -1.83
N ARG A 43 23.11 63.76 -2.42
CA ARG A 43 24.23 62.84 -2.24
C ARG A 43 25.24 63.59 -1.36
N LEU A 44 25.46 63.20 -0.11
CA LEU A 44 26.66 63.60 0.64
C LEU A 44 27.13 62.49 1.60
N HIS A 45 28.35 62.06 1.30
CA HIS A 45 29.41 61.56 2.18
C HIS A 45 29.20 60.31 3.05
N GLU A 46 29.87 59.25 2.60
CA GLU A 46 30.23 58.02 3.29
C GLU A 46 31.35 58.27 4.32
N PRO A 47 31.33 57.58 5.46
CA PRO A 47 32.55 57.01 6.01
C PRO A 47 32.43 55.48 6.14
N GLN A 48 33.49 54.82 5.68
CA GLN A 48 33.69 53.38 5.57
C GLN A 48 33.52 52.61 6.89
N PRO A 49 32.79 51.48 6.92
CA PRO A 49 32.87 50.52 8.02
C PRO A 49 34.10 49.61 7.87
N THR A 50 34.85 49.51 8.94
CA THR A 50 36.03 48.65 9.09
C THR A 50 35.65 47.17 8.94
N SER A 51 36.45 46.46 8.14
CA SER A 51 36.32 45.04 7.81
C SER A 51 36.35 44.14 9.05
N PRO A 52 35.50 43.10 9.08
CA PRO A 52 35.92 41.78 9.52
C PRO A 52 35.75 40.75 8.40
N ARG A 53 36.89 40.19 7.98
CA ARG A 53 37.10 38.86 7.37
C ARG A 53 35.94 38.29 6.53
N ALA A 54 36.10 38.40 5.21
CA ALA A 54 35.41 37.56 4.24
C ALA A 54 35.66 36.08 4.54
N LEU A 55 34.65 35.40 5.09
CA LEU A 55 34.54 33.94 5.01
C LEU A 55 34.12 33.60 3.57
N PRO A 56 34.74 32.60 2.93
CA PRO A 56 34.47 32.32 1.51
C PRO A 56 33.01 31.92 1.29
N HIS A 57 32.35 32.63 0.36
CA HIS A 57 30.98 32.41 -0.13
C HIS A 57 30.67 30.97 -0.58
N ALA A 58 31.68 30.09 -0.68
CA ALA A 58 31.51 28.68 -0.99
C ALA A 58 30.76 27.88 0.09
N ILE A 59 30.83 28.29 1.37
CA ILE A 59 30.28 27.48 2.48
C ILE A 59 28.76 27.68 2.61
N VAL A 60 28.24 28.86 2.27
CA VAL A 60 26.80 29.15 2.35
C VAL A 60 26.02 28.48 1.21
N HIS A 61 26.62 28.38 0.02
CA HIS A 61 26.03 27.63 -1.10
C HIS A 61 26.10 26.11 -0.90
N HIS A 62 27.12 25.60 -0.19
CA HIS A 62 27.19 24.17 0.13
C HIS A 62 26.18 23.72 1.19
N CYS A 63 25.79 24.61 2.12
CA CYS A 63 24.83 24.31 3.18
C CYS A 63 23.37 24.25 2.65
N ALA A 64 23.03 25.08 1.65
CA ALA A 64 21.69 25.06 1.03
C ALA A 64 21.49 23.88 0.05
N LEU A 65 22.57 23.30 -0.49
CA LEU A 65 22.50 22.18 -1.45
C LEU A 65 22.37 20.80 -0.79
N THR A 66 22.63 20.67 0.51
CA THR A 66 22.57 19.37 1.19
C THR A 66 21.18 18.98 1.70
N MET A 67 20.18 19.87 1.65
CA MET A 67 18.82 19.62 2.15
C MET A 67 17.74 19.39 1.07
N SER A 68 18.12 19.25 -0.21
CA SER A 68 17.15 19.12 -1.31
C SER A 68 17.09 17.73 -1.96
N ASN A 69 17.93 16.77 -1.56
CA ASN A 69 17.89 15.43 -2.14
C ASN A 69 16.88 14.51 -1.43
N VAL A 70 15.67 15.01 -1.16
CA VAL A 70 14.50 14.14 -1.03
C VAL A 70 14.07 13.84 -2.46
N GLU A 71 14.76 12.88 -3.06
CA GLU A 71 14.51 12.43 -4.41
C GLU A 71 13.05 11.93 -4.50
N GLN A 72 12.13 12.79 -4.95
CA GLN A 72 10.78 12.39 -5.32
C GLN A 72 10.85 11.57 -6.60
N ARG A 73 11.31 10.33 -6.45
CA ARG A 73 11.28 9.32 -7.50
C ARG A 73 9.84 8.86 -7.71
N PRO A 74 9.48 8.46 -8.94
CA PRO A 74 8.10 8.12 -9.29
C PRO A 74 7.55 7.04 -8.36
N PHE A 75 6.42 7.38 -7.71
CA PHE A 75 5.59 6.41 -7.00
C PHE A 75 5.14 5.37 -8.02
N VAL A 76 5.56 4.12 -7.83
CA VAL A 76 5.13 3.02 -8.70
C VAL A 76 3.83 2.48 -8.11
N PRO A 77 2.68 2.73 -8.75
CA PRO A 77 1.41 2.26 -8.23
C PRO A 77 1.39 0.74 -8.17
N ALA A 78 0.69 0.22 -7.16
CA ALA A 78 0.40 -1.21 -7.09
C ALA A 78 -0.36 -1.65 -8.32
N LYS A 79 -0.01 -2.82 -8.87
CA LYS A 79 -0.89 -3.48 -9.82
C LYS A 79 -2.19 -3.83 -9.09
N LYS A 80 -3.28 -3.19 -9.47
CA LYS A 80 -4.62 -3.59 -8.99
C LYS A 80 -4.97 -4.91 -9.65
N VAL A 81 -5.16 -5.95 -8.84
CA VAL A 81 -5.64 -7.25 -9.33
C VAL A 81 -7.16 -7.19 -9.33
N ASN A 82 -7.78 -7.56 -10.45
CA ASN A 82 -9.23 -7.69 -10.54
C ASN A 82 -9.63 -8.99 -9.84
N THR A 83 -10.22 -8.86 -8.66
CA THR A 83 -10.64 -9.96 -7.80
C THR A 83 -12.14 -9.86 -7.54
N ALA A 84 -12.79 -10.98 -7.21
CA ALA A 84 -14.21 -11.01 -6.91
C ALA A 84 -14.57 -10.23 -5.62
N TYR A 85 -13.62 -10.13 -4.70
CA TYR A 85 -13.77 -9.42 -3.43
C TYR A 85 -12.88 -8.16 -3.39
N PRO A 86 -13.25 -7.13 -2.61
CA PRO A 86 -12.49 -5.89 -2.54
C PRO A 86 -11.10 -6.12 -1.93
N LEU A 87 -10.08 -5.46 -2.50
CA LEU A 87 -8.72 -5.46 -1.97
C LEU A 87 -8.66 -4.66 -0.66
N ILE A 88 -8.15 -5.29 0.41
CA ILE A 88 -7.90 -4.62 1.69
C ILE A 88 -6.48 -4.05 1.71
N ASP A 89 -5.51 -4.89 1.36
CA ASP A 89 -4.08 -4.56 1.44
C ASP A 89 -3.30 -5.44 0.45
N SER A 90 -2.40 -4.85 -0.34
CA SER A 90 -1.53 -5.57 -1.28
C SER A 90 -0.24 -6.12 -0.67
N ASP A 91 0.07 -5.70 0.57
CA ASP A 91 1.27 -6.10 1.30
C ASP A 91 1.08 -6.00 2.83
N PRO A 92 0.23 -6.86 3.42
CA PRO A 92 -0.12 -6.76 4.82
C PRO A 92 1.07 -7.09 5.74
N HIS A 93 1.30 -6.25 6.74
CA HIS A 93 2.30 -6.51 7.77
C HIS A 93 2.01 -7.82 8.53
N ILE A 94 3.04 -8.60 8.87
CA ILE A 94 2.90 -9.94 9.50
C ILE A 94 1.96 -9.93 10.72
N LYS A 95 2.07 -8.90 11.57
CA LYS A 95 1.20 -8.69 12.74
C LYS A 95 -0.28 -8.59 12.38
N ARG A 96 -0.62 -7.88 11.28
CA ARG A 96 -2.00 -7.75 10.81
C ARG A 96 -2.52 -9.08 10.30
N VAL A 97 -1.70 -9.81 9.53
CA VAL A 97 -2.08 -11.12 9.01
C VAL A 97 -2.44 -12.07 10.14
N LEU A 98 -1.63 -12.11 11.20
CA LEU A 98 -1.85 -12.94 12.39
C LEU A 98 -3.01 -12.47 13.29
N ALA A 99 -3.35 -11.18 13.29
CA ALA A 99 -4.50 -10.67 14.03
C ALA A 99 -5.84 -10.93 13.31
N TYR A 100 -5.78 -11.08 11.98
CA TYR A 100 -6.94 -11.30 11.12
C TYR A 100 -7.13 -12.79 10.74
N THR A 101 -6.30 -13.70 11.24
CA THR A 101 -6.52 -15.14 11.10
C THR A 101 -7.86 -15.54 11.74
N ARG A 102 -8.63 -16.39 11.04
CA ARG A 102 -9.86 -16.95 11.57
C ARG A 102 -9.52 -18.21 12.38
N PRO A 103 -10.33 -18.60 13.38
CA PRO A 103 -10.17 -19.88 14.08
C PRO A 103 -10.09 -21.08 13.13
N SER A 104 -10.83 -21.04 12.02
CA SER A 104 -10.78 -22.06 10.96
C SER A 104 -9.40 -22.22 10.33
N ASP A 105 -8.60 -21.16 10.27
CA ASP A 105 -7.25 -21.23 9.68
C ASP A 105 -6.27 -21.87 10.65
N TYR A 106 -6.43 -21.65 11.95
CA TYR A 106 -5.68 -22.38 12.97
C TYR A 106 -6.02 -23.87 12.94
N ALA A 107 -7.30 -24.21 12.81
CA ALA A 107 -7.72 -25.60 12.64
C ALA A 107 -7.09 -26.23 11.39
N THR A 108 -7.12 -25.52 10.26
CA THR A 108 -6.48 -25.99 9.00
C THR A 108 -4.97 -26.15 9.18
N GLY A 109 -4.30 -25.18 9.78
CA GLY A 109 -2.87 -25.24 10.07
C GLY A 109 -2.51 -26.41 11.00
N ALA A 110 -3.33 -26.69 12.00
CA ALA A 110 -3.14 -27.82 12.91
C ALA A 110 -3.31 -29.17 12.20
N VAL A 111 -4.31 -29.30 11.32
CA VAL A 111 -4.50 -30.50 10.48
C VAL A 111 -3.29 -30.74 9.59
N VAL A 112 -2.81 -29.69 8.90
CA VAL A 112 -1.61 -29.78 8.05
C VAL A 112 -0.37 -30.10 8.88
N ALA A 113 -0.25 -29.53 10.08
CA ALA A 113 0.88 -29.81 10.96
C ALA A 113 0.90 -31.26 11.46
N ALA A 114 -0.27 -31.84 11.75
CA ALA A 114 -0.39 -33.23 12.13
C ALA A 114 -0.22 -34.19 10.93
N ALA A 115 -0.46 -33.73 9.70
CA ALA A 115 -0.37 -34.56 8.51
C ALA A 115 1.04 -35.13 8.29
N GLY A 116 2.10 -34.35 8.51
CA GLY A 116 3.49 -34.82 8.38
C GLY A 116 3.81 -36.05 9.23
N PRO A 117 3.79 -35.93 10.57
CA PRO A 117 4.04 -37.06 11.47
C PRO A 117 2.95 -38.15 11.37
N GLY A 118 1.69 -37.77 11.13
CA GLY A 118 0.59 -38.71 10.94
C GLY A 118 0.81 -39.62 9.73
N LEU A 119 1.20 -39.04 8.58
CA LEU A 119 1.53 -39.78 7.37
C LEU A 119 2.72 -40.71 7.59
N MET A 120 3.75 -40.23 8.31
CA MET A 120 4.92 -41.05 8.63
C MET A 120 4.54 -42.28 9.48
N LEU A 121 3.67 -42.10 10.49
CA LEU A 121 3.14 -43.21 11.29
C LEU A 121 2.30 -44.18 10.46
N THR A 122 1.49 -43.68 9.53
CA THR A 122 0.72 -44.55 8.64
C THR A 122 1.61 -45.33 7.69
N TRP A 123 2.68 -44.72 7.18
CA TRP A 123 3.62 -45.40 6.29
C TRP A 123 4.38 -46.51 7.00
N GLU A 124 4.85 -46.26 8.23
CA GLU A 124 5.54 -47.29 9.02
C GLU A 124 4.63 -48.48 9.33
N LYS A 125 3.30 -48.28 9.44
CA LYS A 125 2.34 -49.38 9.61
C LYS A 125 2.12 -50.21 8.35
N ILE A 126 2.25 -49.61 7.16
CA ILE A 126 2.01 -50.29 5.87
C ILE A 126 3.29 -50.95 5.36
N ALA A 127 4.43 -50.26 5.48
CA ALA A 127 5.74 -50.69 5.04
C ALA A 127 6.76 -50.44 6.17
N PRO A 128 6.90 -51.39 7.12
CA PRO A 128 7.79 -51.21 8.26
C PRO A 128 9.23 -51.11 7.79
N SER A 129 9.94 -50.11 8.32
CA SER A 129 11.35 -49.86 7.99
C SER A 129 12.31 -50.73 8.79
N TYR A 130 11.79 -51.51 9.75
CA TYR A 130 12.56 -52.36 10.68
C TYR A 130 13.69 -51.63 11.41
N VAL A 131 13.56 -50.30 11.56
CA VAL A 131 14.54 -49.50 12.28
C VAL A 131 14.56 -49.90 13.76
N GLY A 132 15.75 -50.07 14.32
CA GLY A 132 15.93 -50.40 15.74
C GLY A 132 15.32 -49.36 16.67
N LYS A 133 15.11 -49.74 17.94
CA LYS A 133 14.56 -48.85 18.98
C LYS A 133 15.36 -47.55 19.04
N GLY A 134 14.74 -46.44 18.64
CA GLY A 134 15.33 -45.10 18.65
C GLY A 134 15.53 -44.44 17.27
N GLY A 135 15.56 -45.19 16.17
CA GLY A 135 15.73 -44.62 14.82
C GLY A 135 14.52 -43.84 14.32
N PHE A 136 13.32 -44.20 14.78
CA PHE A 136 12.07 -43.58 14.34
C PHE A 136 11.79 -42.22 15.02
N ALA A 137 12.28 -42.00 16.24
CA ALA A 137 12.00 -40.77 16.99
C ALA A 137 12.60 -39.50 16.33
N PRO A 138 13.85 -39.50 15.81
CA PRO A 138 14.37 -38.38 15.03
C PRO A 138 13.56 -38.08 13.77
N ILE A 139 13.10 -39.12 13.04
CA ILE A 139 12.27 -38.97 11.84
C ILE A 139 10.95 -38.29 12.20
N MET A 140 10.31 -38.71 13.28
CA MET A 140 9.08 -38.10 13.77
C MET A 140 9.26 -36.65 14.22
N ARG A 141 10.41 -36.29 14.80
CA ARG A 141 10.73 -34.89 15.15
C ARG A 141 10.91 -34.04 13.91
N LEU A 142 11.62 -34.54 12.90
CA LEU A 142 11.79 -33.84 11.63
C LEU A 142 10.46 -33.68 10.90
N ALA A 143 9.68 -34.76 10.78
CA ALA A 143 8.35 -34.73 10.18
C ALA A 143 7.40 -33.79 10.92
N GLY A 144 7.47 -33.76 12.25
CA GLY A 144 6.76 -32.81 13.09
C GLY A 144 7.17 -31.36 12.82
N PHE A 145 8.47 -31.08 12.74
CA PHE A 145 8.98 -29.74 12.44
C PHE A 145 8.53 -29.25 11.05
N VAL A 146 8.71 -30.08 10.02
CA VAL A 146 8.27 -29.77 8.65
C VAL A 146 6.75 -29.59 8.60
N GLY A 147 6.00 -30.44 9.29
CA GLY A 147 4.55 -30.30 9.44
C GLY A 147 4.17 -28.97 10.08
N LEU A 148 4.78 -28.60 11.21
CA LEU A 148 4.51 -27.34 11.89
C LEU A 148 4.81 -26.13 11.00
N THR A 149 5.92 -26.14 10.27
CA THR A 149 6.25 -25.09 9.30
C THR A 149 5.20 -25.02 8.19
N ALA A 150 4.83 -26.15 7.59
CA ALA A 150 3.81 -26.20 6.55
C ALA A 150 2.42 -25.74 7.06
N GLY A 151 2.07 -26.10 8.29
CA GLY A 151 0.84 -25.68 8.95
C GLY A 151 0.79 -24.17 9.17
N PHE A 152 1.88 -23.59 9.66
CA PHE A 152 2.02 -22.14 9.82
C PHE A 152 1.91 -21.41 8.47
N LEU A 153 2.64 -21.87 7.45
CA LEU A 153 2.61 -21.26 6.12
C LEU A 153 1.21 -21.37 5.49
N THR A 154 0.51 -22.48 5.68
CA THR A 154 -0.85 -22.67 5.17
C THR A 154 -1.84 -21.73 5.87
N MET A 155 -1.76 -21.62 7.19
CA MET A 155 -2.57 -20.68 7.97
C MET A 155 -2.32 -19.22 7.51
N TYR A 156 -1.05 -18.86 7.33
CA TYR A 156 -0.63 -17.53 6.88
C TYR A 156 -1.11 -17.24 5.45
N GLN A 157 -0.93 -18.18 4.53
CA GLN A 157 -1.40 -18.12 3.15
C GLN A 157 -2.90 -17.83 3.08
N ARG A 158 -3.72 -18.61 3.80
CA ARG A 158 -5.18 -18.44 3.80
C ARG A 158 -5.61 -17.07 4.29
N SER A 159 -4.92 -16.53 5.29
CA SER A 159 -5.20 -15.19 5.80
C SER A 159 -4.85 -14.11 4.78
N ILE A 160 -3.67 -14.20 4.15
CA ILE A 160 -3.26 -13.25 3.11
C ILE A 160 -4.19 -13.27 1.89
N LEU A 161 -4.65 -14.44 1.45
CA LEU A 161 -5.53 -14.56 0.29
C LEU A 161 -6.84 -13.77 0.47
N ARG A 162 -7.31 -13.60 1.71
CA ARG A 162 -8.45 -12.70 2.03
C ARG A 162 -8.09 -11.23 1.92
N PHE A 163 -6.89 -10.83 2.34
CA PHE A 163 -6.41 -9.45 2.17
C PHE A 163 -6.32 -9.06 0.69
N TYR A 164 -5.87 -10.00 -0.15
CA TYR A 164 -5.80 -9.84 -1.60
C TYR A 164 -7.16 -9.89 -2.30
N GLY A 165 -8.22 -10.34 -1.62
CA GLY A 165 -9.56 -10.49 -2.20
C GLY A 165 -9.73 -11.75 -3.07
N PHE A 166 -8.86 -12.74 -2.96
CA PHE A 166 -8.99 -14.03 -3.68
C PHE A 166 -10.04 -14.94 -3.05
N SER A 167 -10.36 -14.70 -1.79
CA SER A 167 -11.42 -15.39 -1.04
C SER A 167 -12.31 -14.39 -0.32
N GLU A 168 -13.46 -14.86 0.16
CA GLU A 168 -14.43 -14.07 0.93
C GLU A 168 -13.76 -13.34 2.11
N ASN A 169 -14.00 -12.03 2.20
CA ASN A 169 -13.31 -11.14 3.15
C ASN A 169 -14.20 -10.06 3.79
N SER A 170 -15.53 -10.25 3.82
CA SER A 170 -16.48 -9.25 4.34
C SER A 170 -16.17 -8.82 5.78
N ARG A 171 -15.96 -9.81 6.66
CA ARG A 171 -15.56 -9.62 8.05
C ARG A 171 -14.26 -8.82 8.20
N GLU A 172 -13.27 -9.12 7.36
CA GLU A 172 -11.96 -8.46 7.41
C GLU A 172 -12.06 -7.02 6.92
N VAL A 173 -12.85 -6.74 5.88
CA VAL A 173 -13.12 -5.38 5.38
C VAL A 173 -13.78 -4.53 6.47
N GLU A 174 -14.80 -5.05 7.16
CA GLU A 174 -15.48 -4.32 8.23
C GLU A 174 -14.55 -4.03 9.42
N ARG A 175 -13.74 -5.03 9.81
CA ARG A 175 -12.77 -4.88 10.90
C ARG A 175 -11.69 -3.86 10.54
N ASP A 176 -11.18 -3.92 9.31
CA ASP A 176 -10.20 -2.98 8.77
C ASP A 176 -10.75 -1.55 8.75
N MET A 177 -11.99 -1.36 8.27
CA MET A 177 -12.64 -0.04 8.28
C MET A 177 -12.74 0.53 9.69
N LYS A 178 -13.21 -0.27 10.67
CA LYS A 178 -13.30 0.16 12.08
C LYS A 178 -11.93 0.49 12.67
N GLU A 179 -10.92 -0.34 12.42
CA GLU A 179 -9.56 -0.12 12.92
C GLU A 179 -8.96 1.17 12.34
N MET A 180 -9.03 1.35 11.02
CA MET A 180 -8.46 2.50 10.33
C MET A 180 -9.20 3.80 10.67
N VAL A 181 -10.52 3.80 10.74
CA VAL A 181 -11.30 4.97 11.18
C VAL A 181 -10.96 5.33 12.62
N SER A 182 -10.79 4.35 13.51
CA SER A 182 -10.38 4.62 14.89
C SER A 182 -8.99 5.26 14.98
N LYS A 183 -8.04 4.84 14.14
CA LYS A 183 -6.70 5.45 14.06
C LYS A 183 -6.76 6.88 13.53
N VAL A 184 -7.56 7.11 12.48
CA VAL A 184 -7.80 8.45 11.93
C VAL A 184 -8.40 9.37 12.99
N LYS A 185 -9.43 8.93 13.73
CA LYS A 185 -10.04 9.71 14.83
C LYS A 185 -9.03 10.03 15.95
N LYS A 186 -8.04 9.15 16.19
CA LYS A 186 -6.96 9.37 17.16
C LYS A 186 -5.80 10.23 16.63
N GLY A 187 -5.77 10.52 15.33
CA GLY A 187 -4.66 11.21 14.68
C GLY A 187 -3.39 10.36 14.55
N GLU A 188 -3.51 9.03 14.69
CA GLU A 188 -2.39 8.09 14.51
C GLU A 188 -2.16 7.81 13.01
N SER A 189 -0.93 7.46 12.63
CA SER A 189 -0.66 7.02 11.27
C SER A 189 -1.36 5.69 10.96
N LEU A 190 -2.00 5.62 9.78
CA LEU A 190 -2.83 4.47 9.36
C LEU A 190 -2.07 3.14 9.45
N TYR A 191 -0.83 3.13 8.99
CA TYR A 191 0.03 1.95 8.90
C TYR A 191 1.26 2.01 9.82
N GLY A 192 1.31 2.98 10.74
CA GLY A 192 2.40 3.17 11.69
C GLY A 192 3.63 3.87 11.12
N GLU A 193 4.52 4.29 12.01
CA GLU A 193 5.81 4.89 11.66
C GLU A 193 6.88 3.82 11.42
N SER A 194 7.85 4.14 10.57
CA SER A 194 9.00 3.28 10.27
C SER A 194 10.30 4.06 10.45
N SER A 195 11.33 3.40 10.97
CA SER A 195 12.67 3.97 11.08
C SER A 195 13.38 4.10 9.73
N LEU A 196 12.83 3.51 8.67
CA LEU A 196 13.39 3.54 7.33
C LEU A 196 13.05 4.85 6.61
N THR A 197 13.97 5.30 5.77
CA THR A 197 13.71 6.42 4.86
C THR A 197 12.54 6.09 3.92
N PRO A 198 11.78 7.09 3.43
CA PRO A 198 10.68 6.86 2.51
C PRO A 198 11.08 6.06 1.25
N TYR A 199 12.33 6.24 0.80
CA TYR A 199 12.91 5.45 -0.29
C TYR A 199 13.02 3.97 0.07
N MET A 200 13.63 3.65 1.22
CA MET A 200 13.81 2.27 1.68
C MET A 200 12.47 1.59 1.98
N GLN A 201 11.47 2.34 2.45
CA GLN A 201 10.09 1.85 2.57
C GLN A 201 9.50 1.48 1.20
N GLY A 202 9.73 2.31 0.17
CA GLY A 202 9.31 2.01 -1.20
C GLY A 202 10.01 0.77 -1.78
N VAL A 203 11.32 0.61 -1.54
CA VAL A 203 12.06 -0.59 -1.94
C VAL A 203 11.52 -1.83 -1.22
N ALA A 204 11.31 -1.74 0.10
CA ALA A 204 10.75 -2.83 0.89
C ALA A 204 9.38 -3.27 0.33
N SER A 205 8.45 -2.33 0.15
CA SER A 205 7.11 -2.62 -0.37
C SER A 205 7.11 -3.28 -1.75
N ARG A 206 8.11 -3.01 -2.60
CA ARG A 206 8.23 -3.64 -3.92
C ARG A 206 8.68 -5.09 -3.84
N ASN A 207 9.50 -5.43 -2.85
CA ASN A 207 9.98 -6.79 -2.64
C ASN A 207 8.94 -7.65 -1.92
N SER A 208 8.16 -7.09 -1.00
CA SER A 208 7.14 -7.83 -0.24
C SER A 208 5.75 -7.85 -0.88
N ARG A 209 5.41 -6.91 -1.76
CA ARG A 209 4.11 -6.90 -2.44
C ARG A 209 3.83 -8.21 -3.18
N TYR A 210 2.64 -8.78 -2.95
CA TYR A 210 2.19 -10.06 -3.49
C TYR A 210 3.11 -11.26 -3.22
N SER A 211 4.14 -11.14 -2.37
CA SER A 211 5.01 -12.25 -1.97
C SER A 211 4.22 -13.42 -1.38
N GLY A 212 3.10 -13.11 -0.74
CA GLY A 212 2.10 -14.06 -0.27
C GLY A 212 1.59 -15.07 -1.32
N VAL A 213 1.68 -14.81 -2.63
CA VAL A 213 1.25 -15.78 -3.66
C VAL A 213 2.30 -16.88 -3.87
N PHE A 214 3.56 -16.61 -3.54
CA PHE A 214 4.70 -17.49 -3.81
C PHE A 214 5.36 -18.03 -2.53
N LEU A 215 4.61 -18.07 -1.42
CA LEU A 215 5.10 -18.53 -0.10
C LEU A 215 5.59 -19.98 -0.08
N HIS A 216 5.09 -20.82 -0.99
CA HIS A 216 5.47 -22.23 -1.08
C HIS A 216 6.90 -22.44 -1.62
N VAL A 217 7.47 -21.47 -2.32
CA VAL A 217 8.86 -21.51 -2.81
C VAL A 217 9.77 -20.66 -1.94
N MET A 218 9.34 -19.41 -1.67
CA MET A 218 10.13 -18.47 -0.90
C MET A 218 9.24 -17.77 0.14
N PRO A 219 9.35 -18.14 1.43
CA PRO A 219 8.59 -17.49 2.48
C PRO A 219 9.15 -16.09 2.72
N TRP A 220 8.51 -15.09 2.13
CA TRP A 220 8.87 -13.69 2.29
C TRP A 220 7.74 -12.95 2.99
N PHE A 221 8.07 -12.19 4.03
CA PHE A 221 7.11 -11.55 4.92
C PHE A 221 7.36 -10.05 5.01
N ASN A 222 6.29 -9.27 5.22
CA ASN A 222 6.40 -7.85 5.47
C ASN A 222 6.60 -7.54 6.96
N PHE A 223 7.74 -6.93 7.27
CA PHE A 223 8.13 -6.43 8.60
C PHE A 223 8.30 -4.89 8.64
N VAL A 224 8.04 -4.21 7.53
CA VAL A 224 8.25 -2.77 7.38
C VAL A 224 6.91 -2.08 7.31
N ASN A 225 6.70 -1.10 8.19
CA ASN A 225 5.57 -0.18 8.06
C ASN A 225 5.86 0.77 6.89
N HIS A 226 4.98 0.81 5.89
CA HIS A 226 5.12 1.68 4.72
C HIS A 226 3.76 2.18 4.27
N ASN A 227 3.67 3.31 3.58
CA ASN A 227 2.37 3.84 3.15
C ASN A 227 1.86 3.26 1.81
N GLN A 228 2.53 2.25 1.25
CA GLN A 228 2.24 1.73 -0.09
C GLN A 228 1.24 0.55 -0.08
N HIS A 229 0.06 0.81 0.50
CA HIS A 229 -1.16 -0.02 0.53
C HIS A 229 -1.57 -0.79 -0.73
N GLY A 230 -1.49 -0.10 -1.87
CA GLY A 230 -2.26 -0.45 -3.07
C GLY A 230 -3.76 -0.15 -2.98
N VAL A 231 -4.20 0.47 -1.88
CA VAL A 231 -5.58 0.91 -1.62
C VAL A 231 -5.65 2.42 -1.47
N ASP A 232 -6.80 2.99 -1.83
CA ASP A 232 -7.09 4.40 -1.59
C ASP A 232 -7.36 4.61 -0.10
N THR A 233 -6.49 5.36 0.57
CA THR A 233 -6.61 5.67 2.00
C THR A 233 -7.63 6.78 2.27
N ALA A 234 -8.01 7.57 1.25
CA ALA A 234 -8.99 8.65 1.40
C ALA A 234 -10.35 8.15 1.91
N LYS A 235 -10.72 6.90 1.57
CA LYS A 235 -11.97 6.27 2.03
C LYS A 235 -12.09 6.23 3.55
N TYR A 236 -10.98 6.06 4.28
CA TYR A 236 -10.99 5.99 5.75
C TYR A 236 -11.20 7.37 6.36
N TYR A 237 -10.60 8.41 5.78
CA TYR A 237 -10.78 9.79 6.22
C TYR A 237 -12.22 10.26 5.99
N GLN A 238 -12.78 10.02 4.80
CA GLN A 238 -14.17 10.36 4.50
C GLN A 238 -15.18 9.64 5.39
N GLN A 239 -14.89 8.39 5.78
CA GLN A 239 -15.73 7.65 6.72
C GLN A 239 -15.60 8.19 8.14
N ALA A 240 -14.38 8.53 8.58
CA ALA A 240 -14.14 9.12 9.88
C ALA A 240 -14.82 10.49 10.03
N GLU A 241 -14.75 11.34 8.99
CA GLU A 241 -15.44 12.64 8.94
C GLU A 241 -16.95 12.46 9.08
N ARG A 242 -17.55 11.54 8.31
CA ARG A 242 -18.99 11.23 8.39
C ARG A 242 -19.41 10.76 9.79
N GLU A 243 -18.61 9.93 10.44
CA GLU A 243 -18.91 9.46 11.80
C GLU A 243 -18.76 10.57 12.85
N LEU A 244 -17.73 11.41 12.75
CA LEU A 244 -17.53 12.55 13.64
C LEU A 244 -18.65 13.59 13.49
N GLU A 245 -19.13 13.83 12.27
CA GLU A 245 -20.29 14.68 12.00
C GLU A 245 -21.58 14.12 12.62
N ALA A 246 -21.81 12.80 12.49
CA ALA A 246 -22.96 12.13 13.11
C ALA A 246 -22.91 12.21 14.65
N GLU A 247 -21.73 12.03 15.26
CA GLU A 247 -21.53 12.19 16.71
C GLU A 247 -21.79 13.64 17.16
N ARG A 248 -21.38 14.64 16.37
CA ARG A 248 -21.64 16.06 16.65
C ARG A 248 -23.14 16.40 16.59
N LEU A 249 -23.85 15.91 15.57
CA LEU A 249 -25.28 16.12 15.41
C LEU A 249 -26.09 15.42 16.51
N GLY A 250 -25.71 14.20 16.88
CA GLY A 250 -26.33 13.45 17.99
C GLY A 250 -26.16 14.12 19.35
N LYS A 251 -25.01 14.75 19.60
CA LYS A 251 -24.80 15.56 20.83
C LYS A 251 -25.61 16.86 20.83
N THR A 252 -25.92 17.41 19.65
CA THR A 252 -26.64 18.69 19.53
C THR A 252 -28.16 18.52 19.55
N GLY A 253 -28.69 17.39 19.07
CA GLY A 253 -30.12 17.08 19.05
C GLY A 253 -30.68 16.36 20.28
N GLY A 254 -29.86 16.18 21.32
CA GLY A 254 -30.22 15.53 22.58
C GLY A 254 -30.45 16.48 23.76
N ILE A 255 -30.83 17.73 23.49
CA ILE A 255 -31.21 18.76 24.47
C ILE A 255 -32.68 19.11 24.27
#